data_AF-A0AAV5AH92-F1
#
_entry.id   AF-A0AAV5AH92-F1
#
_cell.length_a   1.000
_cell.length_b   1.000
_cell.length_c   1.000
_cell.angle_alpha   90.00
_cell.angle_beta   90.00
_cell.angle_gamma   90.00
#
_symmetry.space_group_name_H-M   'P 1'
#
loop_
_entity.id
_entity.type
_entity.pdbx_description
1 polymer ?
#
loop_
_entity_poly.entity_id
_entity_poly.type
_entity_poly.pdbx_seq_one_letter_code
_entity_poly.pdbx_strand_id
1 'polypeptide(L)'
;MMMMSSDTSALDNSPRVSIENCPSQSISVVHDPMKPLSSAQERRLTAYIDEQLSSLRTVDNYIEAVRPLLTLVLLIPPVGISTSLRSALFLRLTDEILDSITGYVPVTFDQVLDLLGELDRGWVAVLRSQGWNSVDKIGEPIPMSLSLSSNASISQTDRTRLRSLLSSGTDKIEEWLETVLPSDAEALEPAAALEGMKLRERFNDLFFQTLTDLGELHGDIRLDETDSEDEEYEESLIS
;
A
#
# COMPACT_ATOMS: atom_id res chain seq x y z
N MET A 1 30.12 55.33 -30.04
CA MET A 1 31.39 54.97 -30.69
C MET A 1 31.34 53.47 -30.93
N MET A 2 31.28 53.09 -32.22
CA MET A 2 31.54 51.78 -32.87
C MET A 2 30.99 50.52 -32.17
N MET A 3 29.91 49.90 -32.66
CA MET A 3 29.87 48.92 -33.77
C MET A 3 30.94 47.82 -33.66
N MET A 4 30.51 46.56 -33.62
CA MET A 4 30.98 45.46 -34.49
C MET A 4 30.08 44.23 -34.30
N SER A 5 29.28 43.98 -35.32
CA SER A 5 28.60 42.72 -35.61
C SER A 5 29.63 41.63 -35.89
N SER A 6 29.27 40.37 -35.64
CA SER A 6 29.87 39.24 -36.36
C SER A 6 28.82 38.16 -36.55
N ASP A 7 28.27 38.17 -37.76
CA ASP A 7 27.61 37.04 -38.39
C ASP A 7 28.58 35.86 -38.50
N THR A 8 28.07 34.64 -38.29
CA THR A 8 28.75 33.44 -38.81
C THR A 8 27.69 32.45 -39.26
N SER A 9 27.41 32.52 -40.56
CA SER A 9 26.62 31.55 -41.31
C SER A 9 27.45 30.29 -41.57
N ALA A 10 26.89 29.11 -41.30
CA ALA A 10 27.43 27.85 -41.79
C ALA A 10 26.30 26.97 -42.33
N LEU A 11 26.46 26.65 -43.62
CA LEU A 11 25.67 25.80 -44.52
C LEU A 11 25.45 24.40 -43.92
N ASP A 12 24.21 23.90 -43.90
CA ASP A 12 23.55 23.13 -44.97
C ASP A 12 24.30 21.85 -45.37
N ASN A 13 23.84 20.72 -44.81
CA ASN A 13 23.78 19.42 -45.48
C ASN A 13 23.02 18.41 -44.61
N SER A 14 21.69 18.48 -44.66
CA SER A 14 20.83 17.41 -44.12
C SER A 14 20.48 16.42 -45.23
N PRO A 15 20.79 15.12 -45.07
CA PRO A 15 20.36 14.10 -46.02
C PRO A 15 18.83 13.99 -45.99
N ARG A 16 18.23 14.22 -47.15
CA ARG A 16 16.80 14.10 -47.44
C ARG A 16 16.43 12.61 -47.38
N VAL A 17 16.09 12.11 -46.20
CA VAL A 17 15.54 10.76 -46.02
C VAL A 17 14.13 10.75 -46.60
N SER A 18 13.97 9.99 -47.68
CA SER A 18 12.67 9.65 -48.26
C SER A 18 11.81 8.96 -47.20
N ILE A 19 10.76 9.65 -46.74
CA ILE A 19 9.69 9.06 -45.95
C ILE A 19 8.82 8.28 -46.94
N GLU A 20 9.18 7.02 -47.18
CA GLU A 20 8.25 6.07 -47.77
C GLU A 20 7.10 5.84 -46.79
N ASN A 21 5.89 5.97 -47.33
CA ASN A 21 4.62 5.62 -46.71
C ASN A 21 4.71 4.30 -45.93
N CYS A 22 4.76 4.40 -44.61
CA CYS A 22 4.49 3.28 -43.73
C CYS A 22 2.96 3.18 -43.61
N PRO A 23 2.33 2.08 -44.07
CA PRO A 23 0.89 1.92 -43.93
C PRO A 23 0.54 2.00 -42.46
N SER A 24 -0.40 2.88 -42.11
CA SER A 24 -0.99 2.99 -40.78
C SER A 24 -1.71 1.68 -40.44
N GLN A 25 -0.94 0.66 -40.08
CA GLN A 25 -1.42 -0.49 -39.36
C GLN A 25 -1.76 0.05 -37.97
N SER A 26 -3.04 0.29 -37.75
CA SER A 26 -3.64 0.37 -36.44
C SER A 26 -3.35 -0.94 -35.72
N ILE A 27 -2.18 -1.03 -35.09
CA ILE A 27 -1.81 -2.10 -34.16
C ILE A 27 -2.72 -1.87 -32.96
N SER A 28 -3.89 -2.49 -32.98
CA SER A 28 -4.62 -2.78 -31.75
C SER A 28 -3.72 -3.72 -30.96
N VAL A 29 -2.86 -3.17 -30.10
CA VAL A 29 -2.18 -3.93 -29.05
C VAL A 29 -3.30 -4.41 -28.15
N VAL A 30 -3.83 -5.59 -28.46
CA VAL A 30 -4.71 -6.33 -27.56
C VAL A 30 -3.80 -6.68 -26.39
N HIS A 31 -3.79 -5.82 -25.38
CA HIS A 31 -3.13 -6.12 -24.11
C HIS A 31 -3.85 -7.33 -23.53
N ASP A 32 -3.19 -8.48 -23.64
CA ASP A 32 -3.62 -9.73 -23.06
C ASP A 32 -3.93 -9.45 -21.57
N PRO A 33 -5.15 -9.76 -21.10
CA PRO A 33 -5.54 -9.47 -19.72
C PRO A 33 -4.50 -10.06 -18.78
N MET A 34 -3.92 -9.18 -17.94
CA MET A 34 -2.73 -9.44 -17.11
C MET A 34 -2.71 -10.88 -16.58
N LYS A 35 -1.83 -11.69 -17.18
CA LYS A 35 -1.69 -13.10 -16.83
C LYS A 35 -1.26 -13.21 -15.36
N PRO A 36 -1.95 -14.00 -14.54
CA PRO A 36 -1.58 -14.19 -13.15
C PRO A 36 -0.21 -14.86 -13.01
N LEU A 37 0.48 -14.57 -11.91
CA LEU A 37 1.77 -15.17 -11.57
C LEU A 37 1.62 -16.69 -11.39
N SER A 38 2.63 -17.45 -11.81
CA SER A 38 2.71 -18.88 -11.53
C SER A 38 3.23 -19.14 -10.12
N SER A 39 2.84 -20.27 -9.52
CA SER A 39 3.32 -20.67 -8.18
C SER A 39 4.86 -20.70 -8.07
N ALA A 40 5.56 -21.02 -9.15
CA ALA A 40 7.03 -20.96 -9.18
C ALA A 40 7.57 -19.52 -9.11
N GLN A 41 6.90 -18.56 -9.76
CA GLN A 41 7.25 -17.14 -9.67
C GLN A 41 6.95 -16.59 -8.27
N GLU A 42 5.83 -16.97 -7.68
CA GLU A 42 5.48 -16.59 -6.29
C GLU A 42 6.55 -17.05 -5.30
N ARG A 43 6.97 -18.33 -5.37
CA ARG A 43 8.04 -18.85 -4.51
C ARG A 43 9.37 -18.12 -4.70
N ARG A 44 9.72 -17.78 -5.95
CA ARG A 44 10.94 -17.01 -6.24
C ARG A 44 10.86 -15.60 -5.68
N LEU A 45 9.71 -14.94 -5.80
CA LEU A 45 9.50 -13.60 -5.26
C LEU A 45 9.63 -13.61 -3.73
N THR A 46 9.02 -14.59 -3.07
CA THR A 46 9.14 -14.76 -1.62
C THR A 46 10.59 -14.98 -1.19
N ALA A 47 11.31 -15.90 -1.84
CA ALA A 47 12.71 -16.16 -1.51
C ALA A 47 13.60 -14.92 -1.73
N TYR A 48 13.32 -14.14 -2.77
CA TYR A 48 14.02 -12.89 -3.02
C TYR A 48 13.78 -11.86 -1.91
N ILE A 49 12.53 -11.72 -1.43
CA ILE A 49 12.21 -10.83 -0.30
C ILE A 49 13.01 -11.23 0.95
N ASP A 50 13.01 -12.53 1.30
CA ASP A 50 13.71 -13.03 2.49
C ASP A 50 15.22 -12.80 2.41
N GLU A 51 15.82 -13.06 1.23
CA GLU A 51 17.26 -12.86 1.00
C GLU A 51 17.65 -11.39 1.16
N GLN A 52 16.87 -10.45 0.60
CA GLN A 52 17.18 -9.02 0.69
C GLN A 52 17.14 -8.50 2.12
N LEU A 53 16.17 -8.95 2.93
CA LEU A 53 15.96 -8.43 4.29
C LEU A 53 16.93 -9.00 5.31
N SER A 54 17.42 -10.24 5.12
CA SER A 54 18.32 -10.93 6.06
C SER A 54 19.71 -10.30 6.24
N SER A 55 20.13 -9.37 5.37
CA SER A 55 21.53 -8.91 5.28
C SER A 55 21.80 -7.50 5.82
N LEU A 56 20.78 -6.82 6.36
CA LEU A 56 20.83 -5.38 6.60
C LEU A 56 21.16 -5.08 8.07
N ARG A 57 22.12 -4.18 8.30
CA ARG A 57 22.67 -3.87 9.64
C ARG A 57 22.17 -2.57 10.25
N THR A 58 21.63 -1.67 9.44
CA THR A 58 21.21 -0.33 9.87
C THR A 58 19.78 -0.07 9.41
N VAL A 59 19.06 0.78 10.16
CA VAL A 59 17.67 1.13 9.83
C VAL A 59 17.57 1.81 8.47
N ASP A 60 18.54 2.66 8.12
CA ASP A 60 18.55 3.37 6.83
C ASP A 60 18.65 2.39 5.65
N ASN A 61 19.60 1.44 5.72
CA ASN A 61 19.76 0.41 4.69
C ASN A 61 18.53 -0.50 4.62
N TYR A 62 17.93 -0.81 5.78
CA TYR A 62 16.69 -1.57 5.87
C TYR A 62 15.53 -0.84 5.16
N ILE A 63 15.31 0.43 5.48
CA ILE A 63 14.26 1.26 4.88
C ILE A 63 14.48 1.41 3.37
N GLU A 64 15.72 1.67 2.93
CA GLU A 64 16.07 1.77 1.50
C GLU A 64 15.79 0.47 0.73
N ALA A 65 16.02 -0.69 1.35
CA ALA A 65 15.74 -1.99 0.72
C ALA A 65 14.25 -2.35 0.74
N VAL A 66 13.52 -2.02 1.80
CA VAL A 66 12.10 -2.36 1.97
C VAL A 66 11.20 -1.54 1.05
N ARG A 67 11.47 -0.25 0.83
CA ARG A 67 10.59 0.63 0.03
C ARG A 67 10.34 0.13 -1.40
N PRO A 68 11.37 -0.34 -2.14
CA PRO A 68 11.17 -0.99 -3.43
C PRO A 68 10.31 -2.26 -3.34
N LEU A 69 10.47 -3.07 -2.29
CA LEU A 69 9.69 -4.30 -2.09
C LEU A 69 8.21 -3.97 -1.81
N LEU A 70 7.94 -2.98 -0.96
CA LEU A 70 6.60 -2.45 -0.71
C LEU A 70 5.95 -1.98 -2.01
N THR A 71 6.68 -1.19 -2.80
CA THR A 71 6.19 -0.69 -4.09
C THR A 71 5.93 -1.86 -5.06
N LEU A 72 6.83 -2.84 -5.12
CA LEU A 72 6.69 -4.02 -5.98
C LEU A 72 5.44 -4.84 -5.65
N VAL A 73 5.17 -5.09 -4.36
CA VAL A 73 3.98 -5.81 -3.91
C VAL A 73 2.71 -5.02 -4.22
N LEU A 74 2.72 -3.70 -4.00
CA LEU A 74 1.55 -2.85 -4.26
C LEU A 74 1.25 -2.64 -5.75
N LEU A 75 2.24 -2.81 -6.64
CA LEU A 75 2.06 -2.83 -8.09
C LEU A 75 1.39 -4.11 -8.60
N ILE A 76 1.20 -5.14 -7.76
CA ILE A 76 0.40 -6.31 -8.13
C ILE A 76 -1.04 -5.84 -8.40
N PRO A 77 -1.63 -6.17 -9.56
CA PRO A 77 -2.98 -5.73 -9.89
C PRO A 77 -3.99 -6.25 -8.86
N PRO A 78 -4.90 -5.41 -8.32
CA PRO A 78 -5.95 -5.85 -7.40
C PRO A 78 -7.16 -6.43 -8.17
N VAL A 79 -6.91 -7.20 -9.23
CA VAL A 79 -7.96 -7.80 -10.06
C VAL A 79 -7.82 -9.32 -10.08
N GLY A 80 -8.95 -10.01 -9.98
CA GLY A 80 -9.04 -11.46 -10.10
C GLY A 80 -8.24 -12.20 -9.03
N ILE A 81 -7.50 -13.23 -9.45
CA ILE A 81 -6.78 -14.13 -8.52
C ILE A 81 -5.51 -13.49 -7.91
N SER A 82 -5.00 -12.41 -8.51
CA SER A 82 -3.82 -11.70 -8.02
C SER A 82 -4.09 -10.91 -6.74
N THR A 83 -5.35 -10.63 -6.40
CA THR A 83 -5.72 -9.94 -5.16
C THR A 83 -5.30 -10.72 -3.92
N SER A 84 -5.54 -12.04 -3.89
CA SER A 84 -5.13 -12.90 -2.77
C SER A 84 -3.61 -12.96 -2.63
N LEU A 85 -2.89 -12.99 -3.74
CA LEU A 85 -1.43 -12.95 -3.72
C LEU A 85 -0.92 -11.60 -3.18
N ARG A 86 -1.51 -10.49 -3.63
CA ARG A 86 -1.19 -9.14 -3.14
C ARG A 86 -1.42 -9.05 -1.64
N SER A 87 -2.60 -9.45 -1.13
CA SER A 87 -2.89 -9.39 0.30
C SER A 87 -1.96 -10.29 1.11
N ALA A 88 -1.67 -11.51 0.65
CA ALA A 88 -0.80 -12.45 1.35
C ALA A 88 0.66 -11.95 1.44
N LEU A 89 1.21 -11.44 0.34
CA LEU A 89 2.57 -10.87 0.32
C LEU A 89 2.64 -9.61 1.19
N PHE A 90 1.61 -8.77 1.14
CA PHE A 90 1.60 -7.53 1.89
C PHE A 90 1.42 -7.75 3.39
N LEU A 91 0.62 -8.75 3.80
CA LEU A 91 0.55 -9.23 5.19
C LEU A 91 1.92 -9.68 5.69
N ARG A 92 2.64 -10.47 4.90
CA ARG A 92 3.98 -10.95 5.26
C ARG A 92 4.98 -9.80 5.39
N LEU A 93 4.99 -8.88 4.43
CA LEU A 93 5.88 -7.74 4.46
C LEU A 93 5.57 -6.82 5.65
N THR A 94 4.30 -6.67 6.02
CA THR A 94 3.87 -5.90 7.20
C THR A 94 4.42 -6.51 8.48
N ASP A 95 4.29 -7.82 8.64
CA ASP A 95 4.80 -8.55 9.81
C ASP A 95 6.31 -8.37 9.96
N GLU A 96 7.04 -8.54 8.86
CA GLU A 96 8.48 -8.34 8.81
C GLU A 96 8.89 -6.89 9.13
N ILE A 97 8.20 -5.88 8.58
CA ILE A 97 8.48 -4.47 8.88
C ILE A 97 8.26 -4.16 10.35
N LEU A 98 7.12 -4.57 10.92
CA LEU A 98 6.77 -4.28 12.31
C LEU A 98 7.70 -4.99 13.30
N ASP A 99 8.16 -6.20 12.97
CA ASP A 99 9.11 -6.94 13.81
C ASP A 99 10.53 -6.36 13.69
N SER A 100 11.04 -6.24 12.46
CA SER A 100 12.43 -5.82 12.20
C SER A 100 12.72 -4.40 12.69
N ILE A 101 11.78 -3.46 12.58
CA ILE A 101 12.04 -2.05 12.92
C ILE A 101 12.40 -1.84 14.40
N THR A 102 11.83 -2.66 15.28
CA THR A 102 12.08 -2.62 16.73
C THR A 102 13.46 -3.16 17.11
N GLY A 103 14.11 -3.90 16.21
CA GLY A 103 15.46 -4.42 16.38
C GLY A 103 16.58 -3.39 16.15
N TYR A 104 16.25 -2.21 15.61
CA TYR A 104 17.22 -1.17 15.29
C TYR A 104 17.16 0.01 16.26
N VAL A 105 18.30 0.69 16.41
CA VAL A 105 18.36 2.03 17.02
C VAL A 105 18.27 3.04 15.88
N PRO A 106 17.17 3.82 15.78
CA PRO A 106 16.97 4.70 14.64
C PRO A 106 17.86 5.93 14.78
N VAL A 107 18.50 6.33 13.67
CA VAL A 107 19.21 7.61 13.61
C VAL A 107 18.19 8.76 13.56
N THR A 108 17.08 8.56 12.86
CA THR A 108 15.95 9.48 12.79
C THR A 108 14.63 8.72 12.80
N PHE A 109 13.63 9.22 13.54
CA PHE A 109 12.30 8.60 13.57
C PHE A 109 11.42 9.00 12.38
N ASP A 110 11.71 10.12 11.71
CA ASP A 110 10.90 10.57 10.57
C ASP A 110 10.92 9.57 9.42
N GLN A 111 12.07 8.96 9.11
CA GLN A 111 12.14 7.96 8.04
C GLN A 111 11.33 6.69 8.36
N VAL A 112 11.30 6.31 9.64
CA VAL A 112 10.51 5.19 10.17
C VAL A 112 9.02 5.53 10.04
N LEU A 113 8.60 6.71 10.51
CA LEU A 113 7.23 7.17 10.40
C LEU A 113 6.76 7.29 8.94
N ASP A 114 7.62 7.76 8.04
CA ASP A 114 7.33 7.86 6.62
C ASP A 114 7.11 6.46 6.00
N LEU A 115 7.93 5.49 6.39
CA LEU A 115 7.77 4.10 5.95
C LEU A 115 6.45 3.51 6.48
N LEU A 116 6.15 3.68 7.77
CA LEU A 116 4.92 3.17 8.38
C LEU A 116 3.67 3.87 7.82
N GLY A 117 3.77 5.16 7.50
CA GLY A 117 2.71 5.90 6.81
C GLY A 117 2.49 5.42 5.37
N GLU A 118 3.56 5.07 4.64
CA GLU A 118 3.44 4.40 3.33
C GLU A 118 2.79 3.02 3.45
N LEU A 119 3.11 2.27 4.51
CA LEU A 119 2.52 0.97 4.81
C LEU A 119 1.01 1.09 5.07
N ASP A 120 0.57 2.07 5.87
CA ASP A 120 -0.84 2.39 6.12
C ASP A 120 -1.58 2.74 4.81
N ARG A 121 -1.05 3.69 4.02
CA ARG A 121 -1.66 4.05 2.73
C ARG A 121 -1.72 2.87 1.75
N GLY A 122 -0.69 2.03 1.77
CA GLY A 122 -0.65 0.79 1.00
C GLY A 122 -1.78 -0.16 1.40
N TRP A 123 -2.06 -0.30 2.69
CA TRP A 123 -3.15 -1.15 3.19
C TRP A 123 -4.51 -0.60 2.82
N VAL A 124 -4.73 0.71 2.95
CA VAL A 124 -5.95 1.37 2.46
C VAL A 124 -6.16 1.05 0.97
N ALA A 125 -5.11 1.14 0.15
CA ALA A 125 -5.19 0.80 -1.27
C ALA A 125 -5.53 -0.70 -1.50
N VAL A 126 -4.98 -1.62 -0.70
CA VAL A 126 -5.32 -3.06 -0.78
C VAL A 126 -6.77 -3.33 -0.35
N LEU A 127 -7.21 -2.75 0.76
CA LEU A 127 -8.56 -2.95 1.32
C LEU A 127 -9.65 -2.42 0.38
N ARG A 128 -9.37 -1.33 -0.33
CA ARG A 128 -10.28 -0.70 -1.31
C ARG A 128 -10.14 -1.25 -2.72
N SER A 129 -9.32 -2.29 -2.93
CA SER A 129 -9.01 -2.88 -4.25
C SER A 129 -8.54 -1.84 -5.27
N GLN A 130 -7.70 -0.89 -4.84
CA GLN A 130 -7.16 0.20 -5.63
C GLN A 130 -5.79 -0.13 -6.25
N GLY A 131 -5.51 0.47 -7.40
CA GLY A 131 -4.18 0.51 -7.98
C GLY A 131 -3.24 1.35 -7.12
N TRP A 132 -1.94 1.14 -7.24
CA TRP A 132 -0.96 1.92 -6.49
C TRP A 132 -0.22 2.89 -7.39
N ASN A 133 -0.26 4.19 -7.06
CA ASN A 133 0.58 5.20 -7.69
C ASN A 133 1.92 5.27 -6.94
N SER A 134 2.98 4.80 -7.60
CA SER A 134 4.33 4.73 -7.01
C SER A 134 5.01 6.09 -6.81
N VAL A 135 4.54 7.14 -7.49
CA VAL A 135 5.08 8.50 -7.41
C VAL A 135 4.46 9.22 -6.21
N ASP A 136 3.13 9.23 -6.15
CA ASP A 136 2.39 9.95 -5.12
C ASP A 136 2.20 9.12 -3.82
N LYS A 137 2.52 7.82 -3.87
CA LYS A 137 2.36 6.86 -2.76
C LYS A 137 0.93 6.82 -2.21
N ILE A 138 -0.04 6.81 -3.13
CA ILE A 138 -1.47 6.74 -2.83
C ILE A 138 -2.17 5.65 -3.65
N GLY A 139 -3.28 5.16 -3.11
CA GLY A 139 -4.20 4.30 -3.84
C GLY A 139 -5.01 5.10 -4.86
N GLU A 140 -5.11 4.58 -6.08
CA GLU A 140 -5.90 5.17 -7.16
C GLU A 140 -7.04 4.21 -7.59
N PRO A 141 -8.24 4.75 -7.83
CA PRO A 141 -9.36 3.95 -8.32
C PRO A 141 -9.01 3.40 -9.71
N ILE A 142 -9.24 2.11 -9.90
CA ILE A 142 -9.01 1.47 -11.20
C ILE A 142 -10.21 1.75 -12.10
N PRO A 143 -9.99 2.08 -13.38
CA PRO A 143 -11.08 2.24 -14.34
C PRO A 143 -12.01 1.02 -14.35
N MET A 144 -13.32 1.26 -14.34
CA MET A 144 -14.36 0.23 -14.27
C MET A 144 -14.22 -0.84 -15.37
N SER A 145 -13.62 -0.49 -16.51
CA SER A 145 -13.36 -1.41 -17.63
C SER A 145 -12.39 -2.56 -17.29
N LEU A 146 -11.53 -2.38 -16.28
CA LEU A 146 -10.61 -3.42 -15.79
C LEU A 146 -11.18 -4.17 -14.57
N SER A 147 -12.28 -3.67 -14.00
CA SER A 147 -13.01 -4.28 -12.89
C SER A 147 -13.94 -5.38 -13.41
N LEU A 148 -13.38 -6.39 -14.07
CA LEU A 148 -14.14 -7.52 -14.63
C LEU A 148 -14.69 -8.47 -13.56
N SER A 149 -14.40 -8.23 -12.28
CA SER A 149 -14.94 -8.99 -11.15
C SER A 149 -14.94 -8.10 -9.91
N SER A 150 -16.04 -7.40 -9.68
CA SER A 150 -16.23 -6.39 -8.62
C SER A 150 -16.12 -6.91 -7.18
N ASN A 151 -15.83 -8.21 -6.97
CA ASN A 151 -16.02 -8.87 -5.68
C ASN A 151 -14.74 -9.51 -5.11
N ALA A 152 -13.57 -9.23 -5.68
CA ALA A 152 -12.31 -9.61 -5.04
C ALA A 152 -11.99 -8.64 -3.89
N SER A 153 -12.83 -8.63 -2.86
CA SER A 153 -12.49 -8.03 -1.58
C SER A 153 -11.53 -8.96 -0.84
N ILE A 154 -10.69 -8.38 0.01
CA ILE A 154 -9.82 -9.15 0.90
C ILE A 154 -10.65 -10.13 1.75
N SER A 155 -10.15 -11.34 1.98
CA SER A 155 -10.87 -12.35 2.76
C SER A 155 -11.08 -11.89 4.21
N GLN A 156 -12.18 -12.30 4.85
CA GLN A 156 -12.42 -11.98 6.26
C GLN A 156 -11.29 -12.49 7.17
N THR A 157 -10.72 -13.65 6.84
CA THR A 157 -9.57 -14.22 7.55
C THR A 157 -8.36 -13.30 7.46
N ASP A 158 -8.03 -12.80 6.27
CA ASP A 158 -6.91 -11.87 6.07
C ASP A 158 -7.17 -10.53 6.79
N ARG A 159 -8.41 -10.04 6.82
CA ARG A 159 -8.81 -8.83 7.58
C ARG A 159 -8.58 -9.01 9.08
N THR A 160 -9.04 -10.13 9.64
CA THR A 160 -8.83 -10.45 11.06
C THR A 160 -7.33 -10.57 11.35
N ARG A 161 -6.58 -11.25 10.48
CA ARG A 161 -5.14 -11.39 10.62
C ARG A 161 -4.43 -10.05 10.58
N LEU A 162 -4.79 -9.16 9.64
CA LEU A 162 -4.25 -7.81 9.56
C LEU A 162 -4.53 -7.02 10.84
N ARG A 163 -5.76 -7.08 11.38
CA ARG A 163 -6.11 -6.40 12.62
C ARG A 163 -5.24 -6.85 13.79
N SER A 164 -5.10 -8.16 13.98
CA SER A 164 -4.25 -8.72 15.04
C SER A 164 -2.79 -8.34 14.85
N LEU A 165 -2.31 -8.32 13.61
CA LEU A 165 -0.94 -7.97 13.28
C LEU A 165 -0.63 -6.49 13.58
N LEU A 166 -1.51 -5.58 13.16
CA LEU A 166 -1.35 -4.15 13.41
C LEU A 166 -1.42 -3.83 14.91
N SER A 167 -2.37 -4.43 15.63
CA SER A 167 -2.47 -4.26 17.09
C SER A 167 -1.18 -4.69 17.78
N SER A 168 -0.73 -5.93 17.54
CA SER A 168 0.47 -6.45 18.19
C SER A 168 1.74 -5.72 17.74
N GLY A 169 1.81 -5.27 16.49
CA GLY A 169 2.96 -4.52 15.99
C GLY A 169 3.03 -3.11 16.56
N THR A 170 1.90 -2.43 16.72
CA THR A 170 1.84 -1.13 17.39
C THR A 170 2.26 -1.25 18.86
N ASP A 171 1.80 -2.29 19.56
CA ASP A 171 2.21 -2.55 20.96
C ASP A 171 3.74 -2.73 21.08
N LYS A 172 4.35 -3.50 20.16
CA LYS A 172 5.81 -3.69 20.10
C LYS A 172 6.55 -2.38 19.83
N ILE A 173 6.02 -1.55 18.92
CA ILE A 173 6.62 -0.25 18.60
C ILE A 173 6.51 0.70 19.79
N GLU A 174 5.39 0.70 20.51
CA GLU A 174 5.23 1.50 21.73
C GLU A 174 6.25 1.11 22.82
N GLU A 175 6.40 -0.19 23.10
CA GLU A 175 7.41 -0.71 24.04
C GLU A 175 8.85 -0.34 23.61
N TRP A 176 9.13 -0.46 22.31
CA TRP A 176 10.41 -0.06 21.74
C TRP A 176 10.67 1.44 21.91
N LEU A 177 9.66 2.28 21.68
CA LEU A 177 9.77 3.73 21.88
C LEU A 177 10.03 4.08 23.34
N GLU A 178 9.42 3.38 24.31
CA GLU A 178 9.70 3.58 25.73
C GLU A 178 11.16 3.25 26.09
N THR A 179 11.76 2.29 25.37
CA THR A 179 13.15 1.91 25.55
C THR A 179 14.12 2.94 24.95
N VAL A 180 13.80 3.49 23.77
CA VAL A 180 14.67 4.44 23.06
C VAL A 180 14.49 5.88 23.55
N LEU A 181 13.29 6.23 24.02
CA LEU A 181 12.91 7.55 24.53
C LEU A 181 12.53 7.41 26.01
N PRO A 182 13.51 7.41 26.93
CA PRO A 182 13.21 7.30 28.35
C PRO A 182 12.26 8.42 28.75
N SER A 183 11.08 8.04 29.24
CA SER A 183 10.02 8.97 29.68
C SER A 183 10.36 9.71 30.98
N ASP A 184 11.53 9.43 31.57
CA ASP A 184 11.87 9.92 32.89
C ASP A 184 12.14 11.43 32.87
N ALA A 185 11.48 12.10 33.81
CA ALA A 185 11.56 13.52 34.14
C ALA A 185 12.97 14.03 34.53
N GLU A 186 14.02 13.21 34.33
CA GLU A 186 15.42 13.60 34.45
C GLU A 186 15.99 14.19 33.16
N ALA A 187 15.21 14.23 32.07
CA ALA A 187 15.56 15.03 30.91
C ALA A 187 15.71 16.51 31.31
N LEU A 188 16.96 16.96 31.46
CA LEU A 188 17.37 18.32 31.79
C LEU A 188 16.82 19.39 30.81
N GLU A 189 16.19 18.96 29.71
CA GLU A 189 15.69 19.79 28.62
C GLU A 189 14.19 19.51 28.37
N PRO A 190 13.27 20.40 28.77
CA PRO A 190 11.84 20.26 28.53
C PRO A 190 11.47 20.20 27.04
N ALA A 191 12.35 20.65 26.15
CA ALA A 191 12.16 20.54 24.70
C ALA A 191 12.18 19.07 24.22
N ALA A 192 13.09 18.25 24.75
CA ALA A 192 13.21 16.84 24.38
C ALA A 192 11.98 16.03 24.83
N ALA A 193 11.44 16.32 26.01
CA ALA A 193 10.21 15.70 26.50
C ALA A 193 9.00 16.02 25.61
N LEU A 194 8.88 17.27 25.15
CA LEU A 194 7.82 17.68 24.23
C LEU A 194 7.95 17.01 22.85
N GLU A 195 9.17 16.85 22.35
CA GLU A 195 9.44 16.14 21.10
C GLU A 195 9.08 14.65 21.22
N GLY A 196 9.45 14.00 22.31
CA GLY A 196 9.05 12.61 22.60
C GLY A 196 7.53 12.43 22.67
N MET A 197 6.82 13.39 23.28
CA MET A 197 5.35 13.35 23.36
C MET A 197 4.70 13.49 21.98
N LYS A 198 5.15 14.44 21.15
CA LYS A 198 4.66 14.60 19.76
C LYS A 198 4.95 13.37 18.91
N LEU A 199 6.11 12.75 19.13
CA LEU A 199 6.48 11.54 18.41
C LEU A 199 5.52 10.40 18.77
N ARG A 200 5.26 10.18 20.07
CA ARG A 200 4.30 9.18 20.54
C ARG A 200 2.89 9.42 20.01
N GLU A 201 2.44 10.67 19.94
CA GLU A 201 1.16 11.04 19.31
C GLU A 201 1.12 10.61 17.83
N ARG A 202 2.16 10.92 17.04
CA ARG A 202 2.24 10.48 15.64
C ARG A 202 2.25 8.96 15.48
N PHE A 203 2.86 8.23 16.42
CA PHE A 203 2.83 6.76 16.44
C PHE A 203 1.44 6.21 16.78
N ASN A 204 0.71 6.86 17.70
CA ASN A 204 -0.66 6.46 18.05
C ASN A 204 -1.65 6.65 16.88
N ASP A 205 -1.40 7.62 16.00
CA ASP A 205 -2.18 7.84 14.80
C ASP A 205 -1.83 6.88 13.65
N LEU A 206 -0.79 6.04 13.81
CA LEU A 206 -0.43 5.06 12.79
C LEU A 206 -1.54 4.04 12.59
N PHE A 207 -1.74 3.68 11.33
CA PHE A 207 -2.73 2.72 10.90
C PHE A 207 -4.19 3.12 11.19
N PHE A 208 -4.46 4.36 11.61
CA PHE A 208 -5.82 4.83 11.85
C PHE A 208 -6.70 4.62 10.62
N GLN A 209 -6.22 4.98 9.43
CA GLN A 209 -6.97 4.82 8.18
C GLN A 209 -7.25 3.34 7.88
N THR A 210 -6.23 2.48 7.99
CA THR A 210 -6.40 1.04 7.81
C THR A 210 -7.39 0.44 8.81
N LEU A 211 -7.32 0.84 10.09
CA LEU A 211 -8.22 0.34 11.14
C LEU A 211 -9.66 0.85 10.95
N THR A 212 -9.84 2.07 10.47
CA THR A 212 -11.15 2.60 10.05
C THR A 212 -11.74 1.76 8.92
N ASP A 213 -11.00 1.54 7.84
CA ASP A 213 -11.44 0.70 6.71
C ASP A 213 -11.69 -0.76 7.12
N LEU A 214 -10.96 -1.26 8.12
CA LEU A 214 -11.18 -2.59 8.69
C LEU A 214 -12.48 -2.66 9.52
N GLY A 215 -12.86 -1.56 10.18
CA GLY A 215 -14.07 -1.44 11.02
C GLY A 215 -15.35 -1.12 10.26
N GLU A 216 -15.25 -0.40 9.14
CA GLU A 216 -16.41 0.06 8.34
C GLU A 216 -17.24 -1.12 7.77
N LEU A 217 -16.63 -2.30 7.58
CA LEU A 217 -17.30 -3.44 6.96
C LEU A 217 -18.08 -4.36 7.92
N HIS A 218 -18.11 -4.10 9.24
CA HIS A 218 -18.89 -4.92 10.18
C HIS A 218 -20.30 -4.36 10.45
N GLY A 219 -20.64 -3.23 9.84
CA GLY A 219 -21.95 -2.57 9.97
C GLY A 219 -23.01 -3.03 8.96
N ASP A 220 -22.68 -3.83 7.95
CA ASP A 220 -23.67 -4.38 7.01
C ASP A 220 -24.37 -5.61 7.62
N ILE A 221 -24.97 -5.41 8.81
CA ILE A 221 -26.09 -6.22 9.23
C ILE A 221 -27.20 -5.82 8.27
N ARG A 222 -27.36 -6.59 7.20
CA ARG A 222 -28.62 -6.63 6.46
C ARG A 222 -29.72 -6.85 7.48
N LEU A 223 -30.38 -5.76 7.87
CA LEU A 223 -31.72 -5.81 8.40
C LEU A 223 -32.56 -6.34 7.23
N ASP A 224 -32.62 -7.66 7.13
CA ASP A 224 -33.69 -8.33 6.42
C ASP A 224 -34.94 -8.01 7.24
N GLU A 225 -35.52 -6.84 6.96
CA GLU A 225 -36.92 -6.56 7.20
C GLU A 225 -37.70 -7.60 6.41
N THR A 226 -37.81 -8.80 6.97
CA THR A 226 -38.89 -9.71 6.60
C THR A 226 -40.15 -9.06 7.14
N ASP A 227 -40.76 -8.24 6.28
CA ASP A 227 -42.14 -7.80 6.37
C ASP A 227 -43.01 -8.99 6.77
N SER A 228 -43.40 -8.97 8.03
CA SER A 228 -44.45 -9.78 8.60
C SER A 228 -45.79 -9.18 8.19
N GLU A 229 -46.34 -9.60 7.04
CA GLU A 229 -47.74 -9.35 6.70
C GLU A 229 -48.34 -10.58 6.01
N ASP A 230 -48.55 -11.66 6.78
CA ASP A 230 -49.52 -12.71 6.47
C ASP A 230 -50.53 -12.80 7.64
N GLU A 231 -51.34 -11.75 7.82
CA GLU A 231 -52.64 -11.83 8.49
C GLU A 231 -53.73 -11.84 7.40
N GLU A 232 -53.86 -12.96 6.68
CA GLU A 232 -55.02 -13.19 5.81
C GLU A 232 -56.03 -14.13 6.49
N TYR A 233 -57.15 -13.52 6.83
CA TYR A 233 -58.47 -14.05 7.15
C TYR A 233 -58.78 -15.47 6.61
N GLU A 234 -59.17 -16.39 7.50
CA GLU A 234 -60.31 -17.28 7.24
C GLU A 234 -61.33 -17.17 8.36
N GLU A 235 -62.21 -16.18 8.17
CA GLU A 235 -63.58 -16.20 8.64
C GLU A 235 -64.33 -17.26 7.81
N SER A 236 -64.86 -18.33 8.41
CA SER A 236 -66.11 -19.03 8.03
C SER A 236 -66.13 -20.51 8.41
N LEU A 237 -67.33 -20.99 8.75
CA LEU A 237 -67.79 -22.38 8.64
C LEU A 237 -67.38 -23.37 9.76
N ILE A 238 -68.26 -23.58 10.75
CA ILE A 238 -69.29 -24.66 10.73
C ILE A 238 -69.94 -24.77 12.12
N SER A 239 -71.28 -24.80 12.06
CA SER A 239 -72.33 -25.24 13.00
C SER A 239 -71.97 -25.82 14.37
#